data_AF-A0A1G3KUK6-F1
#
_entry.id   AF-A0A1G3KUK6-F1
#
_cell.length_a   1.000
_cell.length_b   1.000
_cell.length_c   1.000
_cell.angle_alpha   90.00
_cell.angle_beta   90.00
_cell.angle_gamma   90.00
#
_symmetry.space_group_name_H-M   'P 1'
#
loop_
_entity.id
_entity.type
_entity.pdbx_description
1 polymer ?
#
loop_
_entity_poly.entity_id
_entity_poly.type
_entity_poly.pdbx_seq_one_letter_code
_entity_poly.pdbx_strand_id
1 'polypeptide(L)' 'MLTEDRHLWACALAVEKQHGAGAPRFVAARIGALALAGDKAGVERWKAIAAKLNALART' A
#
# COMPACT_ATOMS: atom_id res chain seq x y z
N MET A 1 20.28 -8.50 0.79
CA MET A 1 19.43 -7.61 1.60
C MET A 1 18.37 -7.00 0.68
N LEU A 2 17.07 -7.13 0.97
CA LEU A 2 16.07 -6.35 0.23
C LEU A 2 16.20 -4.89 0.67
N THR A 3 16.14 -3.96 -0.28
CA THR A 3 16.06 -2.53 0.01
C THR A 3 14.63 -2.17 0.41
N GLU A 4 14.46 -1.11 1.20
CA GLU A 4 13.13 -0.62 1.61
C GLU A 4 12.18 -0.42 0.41
N ASP A 5 12.70 0.13 -0.69
CA ASP A 5 11.96 0.29 -1.93
C ASP A 5 11.44 -1.06 -2.51
N ARG A 6 12.26 -2.12 -2.48
CA ARG A 6 11.84 -3.45 -2.93
C ARG A 6 10.78 -4.06 -2.02
N HIS A 7 10.84 -3.79 -0.73
CA HIS A 7 9.79 -4.22 0.20
C HIS A 7 8.45 -3.54 -0.14
N LEU A 8 8.46 -2.23 -0.43
CA LEU A 8 7.25 -1.51 -0.84
C LEU A 8 6.65 -2.06 -2.14
N TRP A 9 7.47 -2.35 -3.15
CA TRP A 9 7.02 -2.99 -4.38
C TRP A 9 6.45 -4.39 -4.14
N ALA A 10 7.08 -5.20 -3.30
CA ALA A 10 6.58 -6.53 -2.95
C ALA A 10 5.21 -6.45 -2.23
N CYS A 11 5.05 -5.50 -1.31
CA CYS A 11 3.76 -5.25 -0.65
C CYS A 11 2.69 -4.79 -1.64
N ALA A 12 3.00 -3.85 -2.54
CA ALA A 12 2.05 -3.37 -3.54
C ALA A 12 1.61 -4.50 -4.49
N LEU A 13 2.55 -5.33 -4.94
CA LEU A 13 2.25 -6.49 -5.79
C LEU A 13 1.40 -7.53 -5.06
N ALA A 14 1.67 -7.79 -3.78
CA ALA A 14 0.86 -8.70 -2.98
C ALA A 14 -0.59 -8.19 -2.84
N VAL A 15 -0.76 -6.89 -2.57
CA VAL A 15 -2.08 -6.25 -2.48
C VAL A 15 -2.83 -6.33 -3.82
N GLU A 16 -2.15 -6.03 -4.93
CA GLU A 16 -2.74 -6.14 -6.27
C GLU A 16 -3.17 -7.58 -6.57
N LYS A 17 -2.32 -8.57 -6.31
CA LYS A 17 -2.65 -9.99 -6.52
C LYS A 17 -3.83 -10.48 -5.68
N GLN A 18 -3.97 -9.95 -4.46
CA GLN A 18 -5.02 -10.38 -3.54
C GLN A 18 -6.38 -9.71 -3.83
N HIS A 19 -6.36 -8.45 -4.26
CA HIS A 19 -7.57 -7.63 -4.34
C HIS A 19 -7.94 -7.20 -5.78
N GLY A 20 -7.03 -7.32 -6.75
CA GLY A 20 -7.19 -6.89 -8.13
C GLY A 20 -7.70 -5.45 -8.22
N ALA A 21 -8.76 -5.22 -8.99
CA ALA A 21 -9.43 -3.93 -9.09
C ALA A 21 -9.90 -3.32 -7.75
N GLY A 22 -10.05 -4.14 -6.69
CA GLY A 22 -10.37 -3.69 -5.34
C GLY A 22 -9.18 -3.17 -4.53
N ALA A 23 -7.95 -3.33 -5.02
CA ALA A 23 -6.72 -2.96 -4.32
C ALA A 23 -6.69 -1.49 -3.86
N PRO A 24 -7.07 -0.48 -4.67
CA PRO A 24 -7.11 0.92 -4.20
C PRO A 24 -8.07 1.13 -3.02
N ARG A 25 -9.24 0.49 -3.06
CA ARG A 25 -10.23 0.58 -1.97
C ARG A 25 -9.71 -0.06 -0.69
N PHE A 26 -9.05 -1.22 -0.80
CA PHE A 26 -8.44 -1.88 0.34
C PHE A 26 -7.36 -1.01 0.99
N VAL A 27 -6.44 -0.44 0.20
CA VAL A 27 -5.39 0.45 0.70
C VAL A 27 -5.97 1.67 1.39
N ALA A 28 -6.98 2.32 0.79
CA ALA A 28 -7.65 3.47 1.41
C ALA A 28 -8.29 3.11 2.76
N ALA A 29 -8.95 1.96 2.86
CA ALA A 29 -9.53 1.47 4.10
C ALA A 29 -8.46 1.20 5.18
N ARG A 30 -7.32 0.63 4.80
CA ARG A 30 -6.18 0.41 5.73
C ARG A 30 -5.60 1.72 6.25
N ILE A 31 -5.42 2.71 5.38
CA ILE A 31 -4.96 4.05 5.79
C ILE A 31 -5.96 4.69 6.76
N GLY A 32 -7.25 4.65 6.46
CA GLY A 32 -8.30 5.19 7.32
C GLY A 32 -8.31 4.55 8.71
N ALA A 33 -8.20 3.21 8.78
CA ALA A 33 -8.15 2.48 10.04
C ALA A 33 -6.94 2.89 10.91
N LEU A 34 -5.76 3.06 10.30
CA LEU A 34 -4.54 3.48 11.01
C LEU A 34 -4.63 4.94 11.47
N ALA A 35 -5.22 5.81 10.66
CA ALA A 35 -5.46 7.20 11.04
C ALA A 35 -6.40 7.31 12.25
N LEU A 36 -7.48 6.53 12.26
CA LEU A 36 -8.41 6.46 13.41
C LEU A 36 -7.73 5.92 14.68
N ALA A 37 -6.78 5.00 14.53
CA ALA A 37 -5.98 4.47 15.63
C ALA A 37 -4.84 5.42 16.08
N GLY A 38 -4.63 6.55 15.39
CA GLY A 38 -3.53 7.48 15.66
C GLY A 38 -2.15 6.99 15.21
N ASP A 39 -2.05 5.88 14.45
CA ASP A 39 -0.79 5.34 13.96
C ASP A 39 -0.30 6.08 12.71
N LYS A 40 0.38 7.22 12.95
CA LYS A 40 0.95 8.06 11.89
C LYS A 40 2.02 7.33 11.08
N ALA A 41 2.86 6.52 11.72
CA ALA A 41 3.92 5.78 11.02
C ALA A 41 3.34 4.69 10.11
N GLY A 42 2.28 4.01 10.57
CA GLY A 42 1.49 3.10 9.75
C GLY A 42 0.87 3.80 8.53
N VAL A 43 0.24 4.97 8.74
CA VAL A 43 -0.34 5.77 7.65
C VAL A 43 0.69 6.08 6.57
N GLU A 44 1.88 6.59 6.94
CA GLU A 44 2.90 6.94 5.96
C GLU A 44 3.44 5.72 5.20
N ARG A 45 3.61 4.58 5.89
CA ARG A 45 3.98 3.32 5.22
C ARG A 45 2.94 2.88 4.19
N TRP A 46 1.65 2.94 4.53
CA TRP A 46 0.59 2.54 3.59
C TRP A 46 0.40 3.54 2.44
N LYS A 47 0.66 4.82 2.65
CA LYS A 47 0.74 5.81 1.56
C LYS A 47 1.88 5.49 0.58
N ALA A 48 3.04 5.07 1.07
CA ALA A 48 4.15 4.64 0.22
C ALA A 48 3.79 3.40 -0.61
N ILE A 49 3.08 2.43 -0.02
CA ILE A 49 2.53 1.27 -0.74
C ILE A 49 1.51 1.72 -1.79
N ALA A 50 0.61 2.65 -1.45
CA ALA A 50 -0.37 3.20 -2.39
C ALA A 50 0.29 3.84 -3.63
N ALA A 51 1.41 4.53 -3.43
CA ALA A 51 2.18 5.13 -4.52
C ALA A 51 2.76 4.06 -5.47
N LYS A 52 3.28 2.96 -4.93
CA LYS A 52 3.75 1.82 -5.75
C LYS A 52 2.61 1.10 -6.46
N LEU A 53 1.47 0.91 -5.80
CA LEU A 53 0.28 0.32 -6.41
C LEU A 53 -0.23 1.16 -7.59
N ASN A 54 -0.29 2.48 -7.43
CA ASN A 54 -0.65 3.39 -8.51
C ASN A 54 0.38 3.39 -9.66
N ALA A 55 1.64 3.05 -9.39
CA ALA A 55 2.63 2.84 -10.45
C ALA A 55 2.40 1.53 -11.22
N LEU A 56 2.01 0.45 -10.53
CA LEU A 56 1.63 -0.83 -11.18
C LEU A 56 0.40 -0.69 -12.09
N ALA A 57 -0.59 0.11 -11.71
CA ALA A 57 -1.81 0.28 -12.51
C ALA A 57 -1.61 1.09 -13.80
N ARG A 58 -0.44 1.70 -13.99
CA ARG A 58 -0.09 2.54 -15.15
C ARG A 58 0.82 1.84 -16.17
N THR A 59 1.16 0.58 -15.94
CA THR A 59 1.91 -0.29 -16.85
C THR A 59 0.98 -1.26 -17.54
#